data_AF-A0A938TXK0-F1
#
_entry.id   AF-A0A938TXK0-F1
#
_cell.length_a   1.000
_cell.length_b   1.000
_cell.length_c   1.000
_cell.angle_alpha   90.00
_cell.angle_beta   90.00
_cell.angle_gamma   90.00
#
_symmetry.space_group_name_H-M   'P 1'
#
loop_
_entity.id
_entity.type
_entity.pdbx_description
1 polymer ?
#
loop_
_entity_poly.entity_id
_entity_poly.type
_entity_poly.pdbx_seq_one_letter_code
_entity_poly.pdbx_strand_id
1 'polypeptide(L)'
;MKKKSKGEKADDLRPEYDLRELLKDGVQGKYADRFREGTNLVLLDRDIAEAFPSDEAVNTALRLVMQLKKLPRSGKRSVPRGSDPAT
;
A
#
# COMPACT_ATOMS: atom_id res chain seq x y z
N MET A 1 -39.84 12.78 -31.61
CA MET A 1 -40.16 11.35 -31.37
C MET A 1 -38.88 10.62 -30.96
N LYS A 2 -38.84 9.99 -29.78
CA LYS A 2 -37.64 9.29 -29.28
C LYS A 2 -37.45 7.96 -30.03
N LYS A 3 -36.30 7.77 -30.69
CA LYS A 3 -35.87 6.46 -31.21
C LYS A 3 -35.51 5.55 -30.03
N LYS A 4 -36.31 4.51 -29.78
CA LYS A 4 -35.89 3.38 -28.95
C LYS A 4 -34.93 2.55 -29.78
N SER A 5 -33.64 2.62 -29.49
CA SER A 5 -32.68 1.63 -30.01
C SER A 5 -32.89 0.32 -29.24
N LYS A 6 -33.87 -0.47 -29.70
CA LYS A 6 -34.01 -1.88 -29.32
C LYS A 6 -32.93 -2.66 -30.08
N GLY A 7 -31.67 -2.44 -29.69
CA GLY A 7 -30.60 -3.37 -30.00
C GLY A 7 -30.74 -4.51 -29.03
N GLU A 8 -31.53 -5.53 -29.40
CA GLU A 8 -31.47 -6.84 -28.79
C GLU A 8 -30.02 -7.32 -28.93
N LYS A 9 -29.22 -7.10 -27.88
CA LYS A 9 -28.00 -7.87 -27.68
C LYS A 9 -28.52 -9.29 -27.51
N ALA A 10 -28.30 -10.14 -28.52
CA ALA A 10 -28.53 -11.55 -28.36
C ALA A 10 -27.83 -11.97 -27.07
N ASP A 11 -28.59 -12.61 -26.18
CA ASP A 11 -28.05 -13.14 -24.95
C ASP A 11 -27.18 -14.35 -25.35
N ASP A 12 -25.89 -14.12 -25.57
CA ASP A 12 -24.92 -15.15 -25.95
C ASP A 12 -24.68 -16.17 -24.82
N LEU A 13 -25.34 -16.01 -23.69
CA LEU A 13 -25.28 -16.94 -22.57
C LEU A 13 -26.06 -18.21 -22.89
N ARG A 14 -25.54 -19.34 -22.40
CA ARG A 14 -26.26 -20.61 -22.51
C ARG A 14 -27.54 -20.53 -21.67
N PRO A 15 -28.60 -21.30 -22.02
CA PRO A 15 -29.87 -21.28 -21.29
C PRO A 15 -29.74 -21.55 -19.78
N GLU A 16 -28.70 -22.28 -19.35
CA GLU A 16 -28.43 -22.57 -17.94
C GLU A 16 -27.87 -21.36 -17.16
N TYR A 17 -27.44 -20.30 -17.85
CA TYR A 17 -26.86 -19.10 -17.26
C TYR A 17 -27.83 -17.90 -17.29
N ASP A 18 -29.00 -18.04 -16.68
CA ASP A 18 -29.86 -16.87 -16.45
C ASP A 18 -29.28 -16.01 -15.31
N LEU A 19 -28.62 -14.92 -15.66
CA LEU A 19 -28.01 -14.01 -14.69
C LEU A 19 -29.05 -13.39 -13.73
N ARG A 20 -30.32 -13.28 -14.12
CA ARG A 20 -31.39 -12.83 -13.22
C ARG A 20 -31.65 -13.84 -12.11
N GLU A 21 -31.47 -15.11 -12.39
CA GLU A 21 -31.60 -16.19 -11.42
C GLU A 21 -30.32 -16.40 -10.61
N LEU A 22 -29.17 -16.41 -11.29
CA LEU A 22 -27.88 -16.69 -10.67
C LEU A 22 -27.34 -15.55 -9.79
N LEU A 23 -27.71 -14.31 -10.09
CA LEU A 23 -27.23 -13.12 -9.38
C LEU A 23 -28.35 -12.41 -8.60
N LYS A 24 -29.43 -13.11 -8.21
CA LYS A 24 -30.52 -12.53 -7.39
C LYS A 24 -30.00 -11.80 -6.15
N ASP A 25 -29.04 -12.41 -5.46
CA ASP A 25 -28.39 -11.87 -4.26
C ASP A 25 -27.03 -11.21 -4.57
N GLY A 26 -26.76 -10.97 -5.86
CA GLY A 26 -25.53 -10.36 -6.33
C GLY A 26 -25.47 -8.89 -5.96
N VAL A 27 -24.48 -8.50 -5.15
CA VAL A 27 -24.24 -7.10 -4.80
C VAL A 27 -23.23 -6.49 -5.78
N GLN A 28 -23.66 -5.49 -6.55
CA GLN A 28 -22.77 -4.74 -7.43
C GLN A 28 -21.71 -4.00 -6.60
N GLY A 29 -20.44 -4.20 -6.94
CA GLY A 29 -19.34 -3.50 -6.26
C GLY A 29 -19.04 -4.02 -4.84
N LYS A 30 -19.36 -5.28 -4.52
CA LYS A 30 -19.08 -5.92 -3.21
C LYS A 30 -17.66 -5.68 -2.65
N TYR A 31 -16.67 -5.51 -3.52
CA TYR A 31 -15.27 -5.22 -3.15
C TYR A 31 -14.74 -3.91 -3.71
N ALA A 32 -15.61 -3.04 -4.24
CA ALA A 32 -15.20 -1.79 -4.87
C ALA A 32 -14.49 -0.86 -3.88
N ASP A 33 -14.97 -0.79 -2.64
CA ASP A 33 -14.35 0.05 -1.61
C ASP A 33 -12.98 -0.48 -1.19
N ARG A 34 -12.85 -1.81 -0.97
CA ARG A 34 -11.56 -2.47 -0.72
C ARG A 34 -10.55 -2.28 -1.85
N PHE A 35 -11.04 -2.20 -3.10
CA PHE A 35 -10.18 -1.92 -4.24
C PHE A 35 -9.76 -0.44 -4.28
N ARG A 36 -10.67 0.49 -3.95
CA ARG A 36 -10.38 1.93 -3.87
C ARG A 36 -9.45 2.31 -2.73
N GLU A 37 -9.49 1.58 -1.63
CA GLU A 37 -8.50 1.66 -0.54
C GLU A 37 -7.08 1.38 -1.04
N GLY A 38 -6.95 0.79 -2.24
CA GLY A 38 -5.68 0.49 -2.88
C GLY A 38 -5.12 -0.85 -2.41
N THR A 39 -4.22 -1.40 -3.21
CA THR A 39 -3.37 -2.49 -2.74
C THR A 39 -2.29 -1.91 -1.83
N ASN A 40 -2.27 -2.31 -0.56
CA ASN A 40 -1.21 -1.96 0.42
C ASN A 40 0.17 -2.60 0.09
N LEU A 41 0.44 -2.91 -1.18
CA LEU A 41 1.66 -3.57 -1.64
C LEU A 41 2.57 -2.53 -2.29
N VAL A 42 3.80 -2.45 -1.77
CA VAL A 42 4.87 -1.63 -2.33
C VAL A 42 5.90 -2.57 -2.93
N LEU A 43 6.20 -2.40 -4.23
CA LEU A 43 7.27 -3.14 -4.87
C LEU A 43 8.61 -2.61 -4.36
N LEU A 44 9.43 -3.51 -3.81
CA LEU A 44 10.79 -3.19 -3.40
C LEU A 44 11.73 -3.31 -4.60
N ASP A 45 12.79 -2.50 -4.60
CA ASP A 45 13.89 -2.69 -5.53
C ASP A 45 14.54 -4.07 -5.30
N ARG A 46 15.13 -4.62 -6.36
CA ARG A 46 15.64 -5.99 -6.39
C ARG A 46 16.68 -6.27 -5.30
N ASP A 47 17.60 -5.33 -5.09
CA ASP A 47 18.64 -5.42 -4.07
C ASP A 47 18.05 -5.41 -2.65
N ILE A 48 17.01 -4.63 -2.41
CA ILE A 48 16.30 -4.60 -1.12
C ILE A 48 15.57 -5.92 -0.89
N ALA A 49 14.89 -6.45 -1.92
CA ALA A 49 14.21 -7.74 -1.83
C ALA A 49 15.19 -8.92 -1.61
N GLU A 50 16.38 -8.85 -2.20
CA GLU A 50 17.45 -9.83 -1.97
C GLU A 50 18.03 -9.73 -0.53
N ALA A 51 18.13 -8.52 0.01
CA ALA A 51 18.64 -8.28 1.37
C ALA A 51 17.62 -8.63 2.49
N PHE A 52 16.33 -8.48 2.21
CA PHE A 52 15.26 -8.71 3.19
C PHE A 52 14.29 -9.80 2.70
N PRO A 53 14.43 -11.04 3.20
CA PRO A 53 13.64 -12.18 2.71
C PRO A 53 12.17 -12.17 3.16
N SER A 54 11.76 -11.26 4.06
CA SER A 54 10.38 -11.14 4.52
C SER A 54 9.96 -9.69 4.77
N ASP A 55 8.65 -9.44 4.69
CA ASP A 55 8.01 -8.18 5.05
C ASP A 55 8.24 -7.81 6.53
N GLU A 56 8.24 -8.79 7.43
CA GLU A 56 8.56 -8.59 8.85
C GLU A 56 9.98 -8.00 9.03
N ALA A 57 10.97 -8.49 8.27
CA ALA A 57 12.35 -8.01 8.33
C ALA A 57 12.44 -6.55 7.85
N VAL A 58 11.80 -6.23 6.73
CA VAL A 58 11.74 -4.86 6.19
C VAL A 58 11.07 -3.92 7.21
N ASN A 59 9.90 -4.30 7.72
CA ASN A 59 9.13 -3.47 8.65
C ASN A 59 9.88 -3.22 9.95
N THR A 60 10.58 -4.22 10.47
CA THR A 60 11.42 -4.08 11.66
C THR A 60 12.55 -3.08 11.43
N ALA A 61 13.26 -3.18 10.30
CA ALA A 61 14.32 -2.25 9.95
C ALA A 61 13.81 -0.80 9.80
N LEU A 62 12.69 -0.60 9.11
CA LEU A 62 12.11 0.73 8.92
C LEU A 62 11.64 1.35 10.25
N ARG A 63 11.06 0.55 11.16
CA ARG A 63 10.70 1.01 12.51
C ARG A 63 11.93 1.47 13.31
N LEU A 64 13.04 0.75 13.20
CA LEU A 64 14.31 1.16 13.82
C LEU A 64 14.78 2.51 13.27
N VAL A 65 14.73 2.71 11.95
CA VAL A 65 15.09 4.00 11.33
C VAL A 65 14.19 5.14 11.85
N MET A 66 12.89 4.88 12.02
CA MET A 66 11.97 5.85 12.61
C MET A 66 12.32 6.20 14.05
N GLN A 67 12.76 5.23 14.86
CA GLN A 67 13.22 5.46 16.23
C GLN A 67 14.53 6.27 16.25
N LEU A 68 15.50 5.92 15.39
CA LEU A 68 16.76 6.65 15.27
C LEU A 68 16.53 8.11 14.88
N LYS A 69 15.58 8.38 13.98
CA LYS A 69 15.21 9.74 13.57
C LYS A 69 14.66 10.59 14.73
N LYS A 70 14.05 9.95 15.75
CA LYS A 70 13.50 10.65 16.94
C LYS A 70 14.56 10.97 17.99
N LEU A 71 15.73 10.34 17.94
CA LEU A 71 16.79 10.63 18.90
C LEU A 71 17.32 12.05 18.67
N PRO A 72 17.48 12.86 19.73
CA PRO A 72 18.14 14.15 19.59
C PRO A 72 19.55 13.90 19.07
N ARG A 73 19.95 14.64 18.03
CA ARG A 73 21.34 14.61 17.58
C ARG A 73 22.19 15.03 18.77
N SER A 74 22.97 14.08 19.29
CA SER A 74 23.95 14.35 20.34
C SER A 74 24.78 15.55 19.89
N GLY A 75 24.52 16.69 20.52
CA GLY A 75 25.22 17.93 20.23
C GLY A 75 26.70 17.65 20.39
N LYS A 76 27.49 18.08 19.40
CA LYS A 76 28.96 18.07 19.51
C LYS A 76 29.28 18.68 20.87
N ARG A 77 29.76 17.86 21.82
CA ARG A 77 30.36 18.37 23.05
C ARG A 77 31.57 19.16 22.59
N SER A 78 31.43 20.47 22.47
CA SER A 78 32.56 21.37 22.37
C SER A 78 33.34 21.17 23.66
N VAL A 79 34.41 20.38 23.58
CA VAL A 79 35.39 20.27 24.65
C VAL A 79 35.86 21.71 24.91
N PRO A 80 35.75 22.25 26.13
CA PRO A 80 36.35 23.54 26.43
C PRO A 80 37.84 23.37 26.22
N ARG A 81 38.38 24.08 25.23
CA ARG A 81 39.83 24.20 25.02
C ARG A 81 40.40 24.73 26.33
N GLY A 82 41.31 23.94 26.92
CA GLY A 82 41.91 24.23 28.22
C GLY A 82 42.31 25.69 28.33
N SER A 83 41.88 26.32 29.41
CA SER A 83 42.58 27.48 29.96
C SER A 83 43.94 26.94 30.45
N ASP A 84 45.00 27.25 29.71
CA ASP A 84 46.36 26.96 30.16
C ASP A 84 46.65 27.66 31.50
N PRO A 85 47.41 27.02 32.39
CA PRO A 85 47.78 27.58 33.68
C PRO A 85 48.98 28.55 33.56
N ALA A 86 48.93 29.62 34.34
CA ALA A 86 50.03 30.48 34.77
C ALA A 86 50.74 31.38 33.72
N THR A 87 50.48 32.68 33.81
CA THR A 87 51.47 33.70 34.19
C THR A 87 50.75 34.83 34.92
#